data_AF-A0A356ALV9-F1
#
_entry.id   AF-A0A356ALV9-F1
#
_cell.length_a   1.000
_cell.length_b   1.000
_cell.length_c   1.000
_cell.angle_alpha   90.00
_cell.angle_beta   90.00
_cell.angle_gamma   90.00
#
_symmetry.space_group_name_H-M   'P 1'
#
loop_
_entity.id
_entity.type
_entity.pdbx_description
1 polymer ?
#
loop_
_entity_poly.entity_id
_entity_poly.type
_entity_poly.pdbx_seq_one_letter_code
_entity_poly.pdbx_strand_id
1 'polypeptide(L)'
;MIEIEKPKIETEDLSNDGTYGKFIVEPLERGFGTTLGNSLRRVLLSSLPGVAVTSIKIDGVLHEFSTIPGVKEDVTEIVLNIKGLTAKLHCDGPKTVEINAEGPCEVTADSIKCDSEVEILNPEMHIATLGDGAKLYMELTLDKGRGYVPAERNKANMNANVIGELPVDSIYTPVLKVNYNVENTRVGQSIDYDKLTLEVWTNGVISAQ
;
A
#
# COMPACT_ATOMS: atom_id res chain seq x y z
N MET A 1 32.47 -33.95 4.40
CA MET A 1 31.71 -32.75 4.00
C MET A 1 30.66 -32.56 5.07
N ILE A 2 30.58 -31.40 5.72
CA ILE A 2 29.46 -31.13 6.64
C ILE A 2 28.23 -30.95 5.76
N GLU A 3 27.31 -31.89 5.81
CA GLU A 3 26.10 -31.91 4.98
C GLU A 3 25.08 -30.98 5.65
N ILE A 4 24.64 -29.95 4.92
CA ILE A 4 23.62 -29.01 5.40
C ILE A 4 22.27 -29.68 5.19
N GLU A 5 21.48 -29.78 6.26
CA GLU A 5 20.10 -30.24 6.19
C GLU A 5 19.29 -29.29 5.30
N LYS A 6 18.58 -29.84 4.31
CA LYS A 6 17.83 -29.01 3.36
C LYS A 6 16.59 -28.46 4.03
N PRO A 7 16.45 -27.12 4.16
CA PRO A 7 15.23 -26.54 4.70
C PRO A 7 14.05 -26.82 3.77
N LYS A 8 12.89 -27.10 4.36
CA LYS A 8 11.61 -27.17 3.67
C LYS A 8 10.86 -25.88 3.93
N ILE A 9 10.12 -25.42 2.92
CA ILE A 9 9.20 -24.30 3.04
C ILE A 9 7.80 -24.87 2.96
N GLU A 10 7.00 -24.67 4.01
CA GLU A 10 5.63 -25.12 4.11
C GLU A 10 4.71 -23.90 4.26
N THR A 11 3.63 -23.86 3.48
CA THR A 11 2.55 -22.88 3.66
C THR A 11 1.57 -23.46 4.67
N GLU A 12 1.56 -22.90 5.88
CA GLU A 12 0.68 -23.36 6.96
C GLU A 12 -0.74 -22.81 6.79
N ASP A 13 -0.83 -21.53 6.44
CA ASP A 13 -2.10 -20.84 6.24
C ASP A 13 -1.97 -19.90 5.04
N LEU A 14 -3.02 -19.82 4.24
CA LEU A 14 -3.16 -18.88 3.14
C LEU A 14 -4.64 -18.52 3.08
N SER A 15 -4.95 -17.24 3.25
CA SER A 15 -6.33 -16.79 3.16
C SER A 15 -6.87 -17.01 1.74
N ASN A 16 -8.17 -17.28 1.62
CA ASN A 16 -8.81 -17.56 0.32
C ASN A 16 -8.71 -16.38 -0.66
N ASP A 17 -8.65 -15.16 -0.14
CA ASP A 17 -8.46 -13.91 -0.89
C ASP A 17 -6.96 -13.59 -1.15
N GLY A 18 -6.04 -14.41 -0.63
CA GLY A 18 -4.59 -14.28 -0.82
C GLY A 18 -3.96 -13.08 -0.11
N THR A 19 -4.71 -12.36 0.74
CA THR A 19 -4.25 -11.18 1.48
C THR A 19 -3.43 -11.52 2.72
N TYR A 20 -3.47 -12.76 3.21
CA TYR A 20 -2.67 -13.26 4.31
C TYR A 20 -2.01 -14.59 3.97
N GLY A 21 -0.76 -14.77 4.40
CA GLY A 21 -0.03 -16.02 4.29
C GLY A 21 0.90 -16.25 5.47
N LYS A 22 0.95 -17.49 5.95
CA LYS A 22 1.85 -17.98 7.00
C LYS A 22 2.75 -19.08 6.45
N PHE A 23 4.06 -18.85 6.50
CA PHE A 23 5.08 -19.72 5.94
C PHE A 23 6.02 -20.21 7.02
N ILE A 24 6.26 -21.51 7.07
CA ILE A 24 7.24 -22.14 7.94
C ILE A 24 8.46 -22.54 7.10
N VAL A 25 9.65 -22.21 7.57
CA VAL A 25 10.92 -22.65 7.01
C VAL A 25 11.72 -23.40 8.07
N GLU A 26 11.88 -24.71 7.91
CA GLU A 26 12.65 -25.56 8.81
C GLU A 26 13.18 -26.85 8.13
N PRO A 27 14.27 -27.45 8.62
CA PRO A 27 15.19 -26.93 9.63
C PRO A 27 16.22 -25.95 9.03
N LEU A 28 16.58 -24.91 9.78
CA LEU A 28 17.62 -23.95 9.44
C LEU A 28 18.78 -24.05 10.42
N GLU A 29 20.01 -23.79 9.95
CA GLU A 29 21.16 -23.67 10.85
C GLU A 29 20.94 -22.56 11.89
N ARG A 30 21.52 -22.73 13.07
CA ARG A 30 21.36 -21.78 14.17
C ARG A 30 21.67 -20.35 13.74
N GLY A 31 20.74 -19.44 13.97
CA GLY A 31 20.85 -18.02 13.63
C GLY A 31 20.38 -17.67 12.21
N PHE A 32 20.27 -18.64 11.30
CA PHE A 32 19.76 -18.37 9.94
C PHE A 32 18.30 -17.94 9.96
N GLY A 33 17.49 -18.42 10.91
CA GLY A 33 16.10 -18.00 11.04
C GLY A 33 15.98 -16.49 11.26
N THR A 34 16.82 -15.92 12.13
CA THR A 34 16.84 -14.47 12.39
C THR A 34 17.37 -13.67 11.20
N THR A 35 18.46 -14.14 10.58
CA THR A 35 19.06 -13.48 9.41
C THR A 35 18.08 -13.43 8.24
N LEU A 36 17.43 -14.54 7.92
CA LEU A 36 16.45 -14.64 6.84
C LEU A 36 15.17 -13.86 7.17
N GLY A 37 14.61 -14.05 8.37
CA GLY A 37 13.36 -13.39 8.78
C GLY A 37 13.46 -11.87 8.73
N ASN A 38 14.52 -11.29 9.30
CA ASN A 38 14.71 -9.84 9.26
C ASN A 38 14.97 -9.31 7.84
N SER A 39 15.76 -10.05 7.04
CA SER A 39 16.06 -9.65 5.66
C SER A 39 14.81 -9.66 4.78
N LEU A 40 14.03 -10.74 4.83
CA LEU A 40 12.78 -10.89 4.08
C LEU A 40 11.77 -9.82 4.49
N ARG A 41 11.59 -9.60 5.80
CA ARG A 41 10.72 -8.52 6.32
C ARG A 41 11.08 -7.16 5.74
N ARG A 42 12.37 -6.82 5.69
CA ARG A 42 12.84 -5.55 5.13
C ARG A 42 12.58 -5.45 3.62
N VAL A 43 12.85 -6.52 2.87
CA VAL A 43 12.63 -6.54 1.41
C VAL A 43 11.14 -6.39 1.09
N LEU A 44 10.28 -7.16 1.75
CA LEU A 44 8.84 -7.14 1.52
C LEU A 44 8.22 -5.76 1.78
N LEU A 45 8.64 -5.07 2.85
CA LEU A 45 8.08 -3.76 3.22
C LEU A 45 8.64 -2.56 2.42
N SER A 46 9.75 -2.71 1.69
CA SER A 46 10.46 -1.54 1.11
C SER A 46 10.83 -1.67 -0.37
N SER A 47 10.93 -2.88 -0.91
CA SER A 47 11.54 -3.11 -2.23
C SER A 47 10.55 -3.52 -3.31
N LEU A 48 9.33 -3.91 -2.93
CA LEU A 48 8.32 -4.32 -3.89
C LEU A 48 7.79 -3.10 -4.68
N PRO A 49 7.62 -3.24 -6.00
CA PRO A 49 6.98 -2.21 -6.80
C PRO A 49 5.48 -2.15 -6.49
N GLY A 50 4.94 -0.95 -6.49
CA GLY A 50 3.50 -0.73 -6.43
C GLY A 50 3.12 0.66 -6.91
N VAL A 51 1.86 1.02 -6.70
CA VAL A 51 1.24 2.25 -7.21
C VAL A 51 0.66 3.01 -6.03
N ALA A 52 0.83 4.32 -6.03
CA ALA A 52 0.27 5.20 -5.03
C ALA A 52 -0.04 6.58 -5.62
N VAL A 53 -0.89 7.33 -4.93
CA VAL A 53 -1.12 8.74 -5.24
C VAL A 53 0.10 9.56 -4.81
N THR A 54 0.57 10.44 -5.69
CA THR A 54 1.72 11.34 -5.46
C THR A 54 1.28 12.78 -5.21
N SER A 55 0.19 13.19 -5.86
CA SER A 55 -0.39 14.52 -5.73
C SER A 55 -1.90 14.48 -5.82
N ILE A 56 -2.53 15.44 -5.16
CA ILE A 56 -3.96 15.71 -5.32
C ILE A 56 -4.15 17.18 -5.63
N LYS A 57 -5.19 17.50 -6.39
CA LYS A 57 -5.58 18.89 -6.65
C LYS A 57 -7.08 18.99 -6.54
N ILE A 58 -7.56 19.82 -5.61
CA ILE A 58 -8.98 19.97 -5.32
C ILE A 58 -9.40 21.36 -5.75
N ASP A 59 -10.54 21.48 -6.44
CA ASP A 59 -11.03 22.78 -6.88
C ASP A 59 -11.32 23.72 -5.69
N GLY A 60 -10.93 24.98 -5.82
CA GLY A 60 -11.06 25.99 -4.78
C GLY A 60 -10.15 25.82 -3.55
N VAL A 61 -9.30 24.79 -3.51
CA VAL A 61 -8.39 24.52 -2.39
C VAL A 61 -6.96 24.90 -2.74
N LEU A 62 -6.33 25.71 -1.88
CA LEU A 62 -4.94 26.16 -2.06
C LEU A 62 -3.94 25.47 -1.13
N HIS A 63 -4.42 24.91 -0.02
CA HIS A 63 -3.60 24.25 0.99
C HIS A 63 -4.39 23.18 1.73
N GLU A 64 -3.67 22.25 2.35
CA GLU A 64 -4.15 21.04 3.02
C GLU A 64 -4.98 21.30 4.29
N PHE A 65 -4.82 22.47 4.91
CA PHE A 65 -5.54 22.87 6.13
C PHE A 65 -6.87 23.61 5.87
N SER A 66 -7.43 23.47 4.67
CA SER A 66 -8.68 24.13 4.30
C SER A 66 -9.89 23.21 4.41
N THR A 67 -11.07 23.80 4.35
CA THR A 67 -12.35 23.08 4.31
C THR A 67 -13.05 23.33 2.98
N ILE A 68 -13.87 22.37 2.54
CA ILE A 68 -14.64 22.47 1.31
C ILE A 68 -16.11 22.72 1.69
N PRO A 69 -16.73 23.83 1.25
CA PRO A 69 -18.12 24.13 1.58
C PRO A 69 -19.08 22.99 1.17
N GLY A 70 -19.87 22.52 2.13
CA GLY A 70 -20.86 21.46 1.90
C GLY A 70 -20.30 20.04 1.89
N VAL A 71 -18.99 19.85 2.08
CA VAL A 71 -18.38 18.54 2.34
C VAL A 71 -18.19 18.37 3.85
N LYS A 72 -18.42 17.16 4.36
CA LYS A 72 -18.35 16.88 5.80
C LYS A 72 -16.91 16.82 6.31
N GLU A 73 -16.04 16.16 5.56
CA GLU A 73 -14.62 15.96 5.84
C GLU A 73 -13.82 17.23 5.47
N ASP A 74 -12.74 17.49 6.22
CA ASP A 74 -11.77 18.52 5.82
C ASP A 74 -10.77 17.98 4.79
N VAL A 75 -9.95 18.87 4.21
CA VAL A 75 -8.98 18.46 3.19
C VAL A 75 -7.93 17.47 3.75
N THR A 76 -7.59 17.56 5.03
CA THR A 76 -6.61 16.65 5.66
C THR A 76 -7.18 15.23 5.80
N GLU A 77 -8.45 15.11 6.17
CA GLU A 77 -9.16 13.84 6.22
C GLU A 77 -9.32 13.22 4.83
N ILE A 78 -9.65 14.03 3.82
CA ILE A 78 -9.70 13.58 2.41
C ILE A 78 -8.32 13.07 1.95
N VAL A 79 -7.24 13.81 2.24
CA VAL A 79 -5.86 13.38 1.95
C VAL A 79 -5.55 12.04 2.63
N LEU A 80 -5.98 11.86 3.89
CA LEU A 80 -5.75 10.61 4.63
C LEU A 80 -6.50 9.43 4.00
N ASN A 81 -7.77 9.63 3.61
CA ASN A 81 -8.58 8.61 2.96
C ASN A 81 -7.96 8.18 1.62
N ILE A 82 -7.48 9.15 0.82
CA ILE A 82 -6.85 8.89 -0.48
C ILE A 82 -5.55 8.09 -0.37
N LYS A 83 -4.80 8.22 0.74
CA LYS A 83 -3.62 7.38 0.97
C LYS A 83 -3.95 5.89 1.10
N GLY A 84 -5.21 5.55 1.41
CA GLY A 84 -5.72 4.18 1.43
C GLY A 84 -6.09 3.63 0.05
N LEU A 85 -6.08 4.46 -1.01
CA LEU A 85 -6.46 4.04 -2.35
C LEU A 85 -5.50 2.97 -2.86
N THR A 86 -6.04 1.82 -3.22
CA THR A 86 -5.28 0.70 -3.76
C THR A 86 -5.58 0.58 -5.24
N ALA A 87 -4.56 0.75 -6.08
CA ALA A 87 -4.71 0.74 -7.52
C ALA A 87 -3.60 -0.07 -8.21
N LYS A 88 -3.87 -0.48 -9.46
CA LYS A 88 -2.88 -0.97 -10.42
C LYS A 88 -2.80 0.00 -11.59
N LEU A 89 -1.59 0.16 -12.10
CA LEU A 89 -1.30 1.03 -13.23
C LEU A 89 -0.61 0.22 -14.31
N HIS A 90 -1.22 0.15 -15.50
CA HIS A 90 -0.72 -0.61 -16.64
C HIS A 90 0.19 0.22 -17.55
N CYS A 91 0.07 1.56 -17.55
CA CYS A 91 0.92 2.43 -18.33
C CYS A 91 2.30 2.67 -17.71
N ASP A 92 3.23 3.18 -18.52
CA ASP A 92 4.54 3.64 -18.06
C ASP A 92 4.48 5.15 -17.76
N GLY A 93 4.79 5.52 -16.51
CA GLY A 93 4.78 6.91 -16.03
C GLY A 93 3.52 7.30 -15.25
N PRO A 94 3.49 8.55 -14.74
CA PRO A 94 2.39 9.03 -13.91
C PRO A 94 1.12 9.25 -14.73
N LYS A 95 -0.03 8.99 -14.10
CA LYS A 95 -1.36 9.12 -14.69
C LYS A 95 -2.28 9.91 -13.77
N THR A 96 -2.98 10.89 -14.33
CA THR A 96 -3.97 11.67 -13.59
C THR A 96 -5.37 11.10 -13.82
N VAL A 97 -6.12 10.92 -12.74
CA VAL A 97 -7.53 10.50 -12.73
C VAL A 97 -8.37 11.56 -12.02
N GLU A 98 -9.68 11.59 -12.28
CA GLU A 98 -10.56 12.64 -11.78
C GLU A 98 -11.72 12.08 -10.97
N ILE A 99 -12.17 12.84 -9.96
CA ILE A 99 -13.43 12.64 -9.26
C ILE A 99 -14.28 13.87 -9.50
N ASN A 100 -15.54 13.66 -9.88
CA ASN A 100 -16.52 14.72 -10.05
C ASN A 100 -17.86 14.25 -9.51
N ALA A 101 -18.23 14.77 -8.34
CA ALA A 101 -19.45 14.42 -7.63
C ALA A 101 -20.25 15.65 -7.21
N GLU A 102 -21.57 15.52 -7.23
CA GLU A 102 -22.53 16.53 -6.80
C GLU A 102 -23.54 15.90 -5.84
N GLY A 103 -23.75 16.55 -4.70
CA GLY A 103 -24.49 16.00 -3.57
C GLY A 103 -26.02 16.16 -3.63
N PRO A 104 -26.74 15.57 -2.65
CA PRO A 104 -26.22 14.84 -1.50
C PRO A 104 -25.81 13.39 -1.85
N CYS A 105 -24.57 12.99 -1.54
CA CYS A 105 -24.08 11.63 -1.78
C CYS A 105 -22.82 11.29 -0.98
N GLU A 106 -22.50 10.00 -0.87
CA GLU A 106 -21.22 9.48 -0.40
C GLU A 106 -20.31 9.25 -1.61
N VAL A 107 -19.10 9.80 -1.57
CA VAL A 107 -18.09 9.66 -2.62
C VAL A 107 -17.12 8.58 -2.19
N THR A 108 -17.10 7.49 -2.96
CA THR A 108 -16.19 6.36 -2.78
C THR A 108 -15.14 6.29 -3.90
N ALA A 109 -14.17 5.39 -3.79
CA ALA A 109 -13.16 5.16 -4.82
C ALA A 109 -13.75 4.70 -6.16
N ASP A 110 -14.94 4.10 -6.18
CA ASP A 110 -15.70 3.79 -7.40
C ASP A 110 -16.08 5.05 -8.21
N SER A 111 -16.15 6.22 -7.55
CA SER A 111 -16.43 7.50 -8.22
C SER A 111 -15.24 8.07 -9.00
N ILE A 112 -14.06 7.42 -8.93
CA ILE A 112 -12.87 7.81 -9.67
C ILE A 112 -13.07 7.44 -11.14
N LYS A 113 -13.05 8.44 -12.01
CA LYS A 113 -13.07 8.23 -13.46
C LYS A 113 -11.66 7.98 -13.95
N CYS A 114 -11.44 6.77 -14.42
CA CYS A 114 -10.17 6.36 -14.99
C CYS A 114 -10.39 5.57 -16.29
N ASP A 115 -9.33 5.47 -17.10
CA ASP A 115 -9.33 4.64 -18.31
C ASP A 115 -8.83 3.23 -18.00
N SER A 116 -8.72 2.39 -19.04
CA SER A 116 -8.26 1.00 -18.90
C SER A 116 -6.82 0.86 -18.40
N GLU A 117 -6.05 1.95 -18.30
CA GLU A 117 -4.68 1.89 -17.77
C GLU A 117 -4.64 1.89 -16.24
N VAL A 118 -5.74 2.24 -15.58
CA VAL A 118 -5.86 2.29 -14.12
C VAL A 118 -6.96 1.33 -13.67
N GLU A 119 -6.64 0.47 -12.72
CA GLU A 119 -7.59 -0.43 -12.08
C GLU A 119 -7.65 -0.11 -10.58
N ILE A 120 -8.82 0.28 -10.09
CA ILE A 120 -9.06 0.51 -8.65
C ILE A 120 -9.47 -0.82 -8.01
N LEU A 121 -8.77 -1.22 -6.95
CA LEU A 121 -8.95 -2.54 -6.32
C LEU A 121 -9.83 -2.52 -5.06
N ASN A 122 -10.09 -1.34 -4.51
CA ASN A 122 -10.95 -1.12 -3.34
C ASN A 122 -12.04 -0.06 -3.62
N PRO A 123 -12.97 -0.31 -4.56
CA PRO A 123 -13.98 0.67 -5.00
C PRO A 123 -14.91 1.17 -3.88
N GLU A 124 -15.11 0.36 -2.84
CA GLU A 124 -15.93 0.66 -1.67
C GLU A 124 -15.28 1.66 -0.69
N MET A 125 -14.01 2.02 -0.89
CA MET A 125 -13.30 2.90 0.02
C MET A 125 -13.93 4.30 0.05
N HIS A 126 -14.35 4.73 1.24
CA HIS A 126 -14.87 6.07 1.48
C HIS A 126 -13.80 7.14 1.20
N ILE A 127 -14.18 8.21 0.50
CA ILE A 127 -13.34 9.39 0.26
C ILE A 127 -13.91 10.60 1.00
N ALA A 128 -15.17 10.94 0.74
CA ALA A 128 -15.83 12.12 1.29
C ALA A 128 -17.36 12.00 1.26
N THR A 129 -18.05 12.81 2.07
CA THR A 129 -19.50 12.90 2.16
C THR A 129 -19.96 14.31 1.75
N LEU A 130 -20.80 14.40 0.73
CA LEU A 130 -21.33 15.66 0.20
C LEU A 130 -22.75 15.90 0.72
N GLY A 131 -23.02 17.12 1.19
CA GLY A 131 -24.35 17.62 1.52
C GLY A 131 -25.11 18.16 0.30
N ASP A 132 -26.31 18.69 0.53
CA ASP A 132 -27.17 19.24 -0.52
C ASP A 132 -26.50 20.40 -1.27
N GLY A 133 -26.40 20.27 -2.60
CA GLY A 133 -25.82 21.30 -3.48
C GLY A 133 -24.29 21.43 -3.39
N ALA A 134 -23.62 20.56 -2.61
CA ALA A 134 -22.17 20.50 -2.55
C ALA A 134 -21.60 19.87 -3.83
N LYS A 135 -20.43 20.34 -4.25
CA LYS A 135 -19.70 19.80 -5.40
C LYS A 135 -18.26 19.50 -4.99
N LEU A 136 -17.76 18.35 -5.40
CA LEU A 136 -16.37 17.95 -5.22
C LEU A 136 -15.80 17.62 -6.60
N TYR A 137 -14.87 18.46 -7.04
CA TYR A 137 -14.01 18.17 -8.19
C TYR A 137 -12.58 18.05 -7.70
N MET A 138 -11.93 16.93 -8.01
CA MET A 138 -10.52 16.76 -7.72
C MET A 138 -9.80 15.85 -8.72
N GLU A 139 -8.52 16.14 -8.89
CA GLU A 139 -7.57 15.39 -9.72
C GLU A 139 -6.59 14.65 -8.79
N LEU A 140 -6.32 13.38 -9.09
CA LEU A 140 -5.38 12.52 -8.38
C LEU A 140 -4.30 12.08 -9.36
N THR A 141 -3.03 12.28 -9.02
CA THR A 141 -1.92 11.75 -9.83
C THR A 141 -1.41 10.45 -9.20
N LEU A 142 -1.55 9.35 -9.93
CA LEU A 142 -1.03 8.03 -9.59
C LEU A 142 0.33 7.83 -10.27
N ASP A 143 1.28 7.24 -9.56
CA ASP A 143 2.57 6.85 -10.14
C ASP A 143 3.04 5.49 -9.61
N LYS A 144 4.02 4.91 -10.28
CA LYS A 144 4.72 3.69 -9.86
C LYS A 144 5.93 4.04 -9.02
N GLY A 145 6.13 3.30 -7.93
CA GLY A 145 7.25 3.52 -7.04
C GLY A 145 7.58 2.28 -6.20
N ARG A 146 8.39 2.49 -5.17
CA ARG A 146 8.79 1.45 -4.20
C ARG A 146 8.82 2.01 -2.79
N GLY A 147 8.40 1.18 -1.84
CA GLY A 147 8.42 1.52 -0.42
C GLY A 147 7.54 2.74 -0.10
N TYR A 148 8.11 3.68 0.65
CA TYR A 148 7.43 4.89 1.09
C TYR A 148 8.18 6.13 0.62
N VAL A 149 7.44 7.11 0.10
CA VAL A 149 7.99 8.41 -0.29
C VAL A 149 7.20 9.52 0.42
N PRO A 150 7.86 10.38 1.20
CA PRO A 150 7.19 11.47 1.91
C PRO A 150 6.75 12.58 0.96
N ALA A 151 5.70 13.31 1.36
CA ALA A 151 5.14 14.42 0.58
C ALA A 151 6.19 15.47 0.17
N GLU A 152 7.16 15.80 1.02
CA GLU A 152 8.21 16.78 0.71
C GLU A 152 9.08 16.37 -0.49
N ARG A 153 9.32 15.07 -0.65
CA ARG A 153 10.09 14.55 -1.78
C ARG A 153 9.25 14.59 -3.06
N ASN A 154 7.96 14.30 -2.97
CA ASN A 154 7.04 14.47 -4.09
C ASN A 154 6.96 15.95 -4.51
N LYS A 155 6.88 16.88 -3.56
CA LYS A 155 6.90 18.33 -3.79
C LYS A 155 8.13 18.79 -4.57
N ALA A 156 9.30 18.22 -4.28
CA ALA A 156 10.53 18.57 -5.00
C ALA A 156 10.53 18.12 -6.46
N ASN A 157 9.75 17.08 -6.79
CA ASN A 157 9.58 16.57 -8.16
C ASN A 157 8.43 17.26 -8.91
N MET A 158 7.58 18.02 -8.21
CA MET A 158 6.46 18.75 -8.81
C MET A 158 6.92 20.01 -9.54
N ASN A 159 6.16 20.37 -10.55
CA ASN A 159 6.33 21.66 -11.22
C ASN A 159 5.79 22.78 -10.31
N ALA A 160 6.68 23.61 -9.78
CA ALA A 160 6.33 24.74 -8.90
C ALA A 160 5.36 25.78 -9.52
N ASN A 161 5.02 25.65 -10.80
CA ASN A 161 4.12 26.54 -11.52
C ASN A 161 2.63 26.15 -11.40
N VAL A 162 2.30 24.98 -10.87
CA VAL A 162 0.91 24.54 -10.69
C VAL A 162 0.44 24.93 -9.30
N ILE A 163 -0.46 25.92 -9.23
CA ILE A 163 -1.06 26.37 -7.97
C ILE A 163 -2.19 25.41 -7.57
N GLY A 164 -2.28 25.05 -6.29
CA GLY A 164 -3.33 24.19 -5.74
C GLY A 164 -3.06 22.69 -5.83
N GLU A 165 -1.90 22.28 -6.36
CA GLU A 165 -1.45 20.89 -6.29
C GLU A 165 -0.82 20.61 -4.92
N LEU A 166 -1.41 19.65 -4.19
CA LEU A 166 -1.01 19.24 -2.86
C LEU A 166 -0.22 17.93 -2.95
N PRO A 167 1.06 17.92 -2.53
CA PRO A 167 1.82 16.69 -2.41
C PRO A 167 1.28 15.83 -1.27
N VAL A 168 1.20 14.53 -1.50
CA VAL A 168 0.80 13.56 -0.48
C VAL A 168 1.89 12.52 -0.28
N ASP A 169 1.91 11.89 0.89
CA ASP A 169 2.77 10.74 1.13
C ASP A 169 2.34 9.55 0.26
N SER A 170 3.29 8.94 -0.43
CA SER A 170 3.02 7.82 -1.33
C SER A 170 3.47 6.50 -0.68
N ILE A 171 2.51 5.62 -0.42
CA ILE A 171 2.72 4.28 0.12
C ILE A 171 2.65 3.28 -1.04
N TYR A 172 3.78 2.98 -1.66
CA TYR A 172 3.84 2.07 -2.81
C TYR A 172 3.87 0.59 -2.41
N THR A 173 4.24 0.28 -1.16
CA THR A 173 4.35 -1.12 -0.74
C THR A 173 2.99 -1.81 -0.76
N PRO A 174 2.82 -2.92 -1.51
CA PRO A 174 1.60 -3.72 -1.48
C PRO A 174 1.50 -4.57 -0.19
N VAL A 175 2.57 -4.63 0.59
CA VAL A 175 2.63 -5.36 1.86
C VAL A 175 2.34 -4.40 3.01
N LEU A 176 1.26 -4.68 3.75
CA LEU A 176 0.78 -3.89 4.87
C LEU A 176 1.53 -4.23 6.16
N LYS A 177 1.83 -5.51 6.36
CA LYS A 177 2.47 -6.00 7.58
C LYS A 177 3.26 -7.27 7.31
N VAL A 178 4.40 -7.39 7.99
CA VAL A 178 5.18 -8.63 8.04
C VAL A 178 5.65 -8.85 9.47
N ASN A 179 5.37 -10.04 9.99
CA ASN A 179 5.87 -10.54 11.25
C ASN A 179 6.73 -11.78 11.01
N TYR A 180 7.73 -12.00 11.85
CA TYR A 180 8.44 -13.28 11.88
C TYR A 180 8.74 -13.69 13.31
N ASN A 181 8.75 -15.00 13.54
CA ASN A 181 9.16 -15.62 14.79
C ASN A 181 10.19 -16.71 14.50
N VAL A 182 11.15 -16.89 15.41
CA VAL A 182 12.19 -17.92 15.30
C VAL A 182 12.14 -18.77 16.56
N GLU A 183 11.97 -20.07 16.39
CA GLU A 183 11.91 -21.05 17.47
C GLU A 183 12.94 -22.15 17.24
N ASN A 184 13.32 -22.87 18.29
CA ASN A 184 14.22 -24.01 18.14
C ASN A 184 13.44 -25.23 17.61
N THR A 185 14.03 -25.96 16.66
CA THR A 185 13.50 -27.22 16.13
C THR A 185 14.53 -28.34 16.28
N ARG A 186 14.03 -29.58 16.37
CA ARG A 186 14.85 -30.78 16.58
C ARG A 186 15.05 -31.52 15.27
N VAL A 187 16.31 -31.80 14.93
CA VAL A 187 16.68 -32.71 13.83
C VAL A 187 17.47 -33.87 14.42
N GLY A 188 16.88 -35.07 14.40
CA GLY A 188 17.46 -36.26 15.02
C GLY A 188 17.69 -36.06 16.53
N GLN A 189 18.95 -35.99 16.95
CA GLN A 189 19.35 -35.77 18.36
C GLN A 189 19.71 -34.31 18.68
N SER A 190 19.84 -33.44 17.67
CA SER A 190 20.21 -32.03 17.85
C SER A 190 18.98 -31.13 17.98
N ILE A 191 19.01 -30.17 18.90
CA ILE A 191 17.91 -29.22 19.19
C ILE A 191 18.26 -27.76 18.87
N ASP A 192 19.39 -27.53 18.20
CA ASP A 192 19.97 -26.20 17.99
C ASP A 192 19.60 -25.60 16.62
N TYR A 193 18.74 -26.27 15.84
CA TYR A 193 18.27 -25.76 14.55
C TYR A 193 17.16 -24.71 14.75
N ASP A 194 17.06 -23.76 13.84
CA ASP A 194 16.02 -22.74 13.82
C ASP A 194 14.82 -23.22 12.98
N LYS A 195 13.61 -22.85 13.42
CA LYS A 195 12.37 -22.84 12.66
C LYS A 195 11.92 -21.40 12.51
N LEU A 196 11.85 -20.91 11.28
CA LEU A 196 11.36 -19.57 10.97
C LEU A 196 9.89 -19.64 10.60
N THR A 197 9.04 -18.91 11.32
CA THR A 197 7.64 -18.67 10.93
C THR A 197 7.52 -17.23 10.44
N LEU A 198 7.06 -17.04 9.20
CA LEU A 198 6.86 -15.74 8.57
C LEU A 198 5.36 -15.54 8.31
N GLU A 199 4.81 -14.41 8.72
CA GLU A 199 3.44 -14.01 8.46
C GLU A 199 3.42 -12.73 7.64
N VAL A 200 2.68 -12.72 6.53
CA VAL A 200 2.63 -11.62 5.56
C VAL A 200 1.18 -11.22 5.34
N TRP A 201 0.89 -9.92 5.43
CA TRP A 201 -0.40 -9.32 5.07
C TRP A 201 -0.21 -8.35 3.91
N THR A 202 -0.99 -8.49 2.84
CA THR A 202 -0.95 -7.65 1.63
C THR A 202 -2.29 -6.93 1.42
N ASN A 203 -2.28 -5.91 0.58
CA ASN A 203 -3.48 -5.18 0.17
C ASN A 203 -4.21 -5.80 -1.04
N GLY A 204 -3.88 -7.05 -1.41
CA GLY A 204 -4.50 -7.76 -2.54
C GLY A 204 -3.95 -7.40 -3.94
N VAL A 205 -3.08 -6.39 -4.06
CA VAL A 205 -2.39 -6.11 -5.35
C VAL A 205 -1.51 -7.29 -5.76
N ILE A 206 -0.83 -7.88 -4.78
CA ILE A 206 0.01 -9.08 -4.89
C ILE A 206 -0.46 -10.06 -3.81
N SER A 207 -0.54 -11.35 -4.14
CA SER A 207 -0.80 -12.40 -3.15
C SER A 207 0.34 -12.51 -2.14
N ALA A 208 0.03 -12.99 -0.93
CA ALA A 208 1.04 -13.25 0.08
C ALA A 208 2.02 -14.39 -0.30
N GLN A 209 1.60 -15.32 -1.17
CA GLN A 209 2.39 -16.46 -1.68
C GLN A 209 3.43 -16.04 -2.72
#